data_AF-A0A7Z2VXJ4-F1
#
_entry.id   AF-A0A7Z2VXJ4-F1
#
_cell.length_a   1.000
_cell.length_b   1.000
_cell.length_c   1.000
_cell.angle_alpha   90.00
_cell.angle_beta   90.00
_cell.angle_gamma   90.00
#
_symmetry.space_group_name_H-M   'P 1'
#
loop_
_entity.id
_entity.type
_entity.pdbx_description
1 polymer ?
#
loop_
_entity_poly.entity_id
_entity_poly.type
_entity_poly.pdbx_seq_one_letter_code
_entity_poly.pdbx_strand_id
1 'polypeptide(L)'
;MNDRLISDELVKAVGQQVIETLPWASDVVSFELQDDFQFLLVSVECDPALAHTLEQRRHLGHVIDDMMPTRDGELTWMLNFMMHGEVMDSYFGGDASMPELGF
;
A
#
# COMPACT_ATOMS: atom_id res chain seq x y z
N MET A 1 -5.28 12.62 22.03
CA MET A 1 -5.18 11.32 21.35
C MET A 1 -3.86 11.38 20.60
N ASN A 2 -2.99 10.38 20.74
CA ASN A 2 -1.83 10.29 19.85
C ASN A 2 -2.39 9.79 18.52
N ASP A 3 -2.62 10.71 17.59
CA ASP A 3 -2.89 10.34 16.21
C ASP A 3 -1.68 9.52 15.75
N ARG A 4 -1.93 8.25 15.40
CA ARG A 4 -0.88 7.28 15.07
C ARG A 4 -0.29 7.68 13.71
N LEU A 5 0.64 8.63 13.73
CA LEU A 5 1.37 9.07 12.55
C LEU A 5 2.14 7.89 11.95
N ILE A 6 2.27 7.89 10.63
CA ILE A 6 3.05 6.90 9.89
C ILE A 6 4.50 7.33 9.98
N SER A 7 5.34 6.52 10.62
CA SER A 7 6.77 6.83 10.78
C SER A 7 7.59 6.35 9.58
N ASP A 8 8.78 6.92 9.41
CA ASP A 8 9.73 6.49 8.38
C ASP A 8 10.10 5.00 8.53
N GLU A 9 10.17 4.48 9.77
CA GLU A 9 10.40 3.05 10.01
C GLU A 9 9.26 2.19 9.49
N LEU A 10 8.01 2.64 9.65
CA LEU A 10 6.85 1.93 9.13
C LEU A 10 6.85 1.94 7.59
N VAL A 11 7.14 3.08 6.96
CA VAL A 11 7.27 3.16 5.49
C VAL A 11 8.35 2.20 4.98
N LYS A 12 9.51 2.15 5.64
CA LYS A 12 10.58 1.20 5.28
C LYS A 12 10.15 -0.25 5.43
N ALA A 13 9.43 -0.59 6.50
CA ALA A 13 8.92 -1.94 6.72
C ALA A 13 7.91 -2.35 5.64
N VAL A 14 6.95 -1.47 5.33
CA VAL A 14 5.98 -1.68 4.23
C VAL A 14 6.72 -1.86 2.91
N GLY A 15 7.72 -1.02 2.62
CA GLY A 15 8.47 -1.13 1.38
C GLY A 15 9.28 -2.42 1.28
N GLN A 16 9.88 -2.89 2.38
CA GLN A 16 10.53 -4.19 2.42
C GLN A 16 9.53 -5.31 2.12
N GLN A 17 8.33 -5.26 2.70
CA GLN A 17 7.29 -6.27 2.48
C GLN A 17 6.77 -6.30 1.03
N VAL A 18 6.66 -5.13 0.39
CA VAL A 18 6.32 -5.03 -1.03
C VAL A 18 7.40 -5.70 -1.88
N ILE A 19 8.68 -5.43 -1.61
CA ILE A 19 9.80 -6.02 -2.37
C ILE A 19 9.93 -7.53 -2.10
N GLU A 20 9.70 -8.00 -0.87
CA GLU A 20 9.71 -9.44 -0.56
C GLU A 20 8.60 -10.18 -1.32
N THR A 21 7.42 -9.57 -1.44
CA THR A 21 6.29 -10.14 -2.19
C THR A 21 6.47 -10.00 -3.71
N LEU A 22 7.08 -8.91 -4.15
CA LEU A 22 7.31 -8.54 -5.54
C LEU A 22 8.79 -8.15 -5.75
N PRO A 23 9.74 -9.11 -5.81
CA PRO A 23 11.17 -8.78 -5.87
C PRO A 23 11.58 -7.91 -7.05
N TRP A 24 10.87 -8.06 -8.17
CA TRP A 24 11.04 -7.26 -9.37
C TRP A 24 10.66 -5.78 -9.19
N ALA A 25 9.85 -5.46 -8.19
CA ALA A 25 9.35 -4.10 -7.97
C ALA A 25 10.38 -3.18 -7.30
N SER A 26 11.53 -3.70 -6.89
CA SER A 26 12.55 -2.96 -6.11
C SER A 26 13.00 -1.63 -6.74
N ASP A 27 13.04 -1.54 -8.06
CA ASP A 27 13.44 -0.31 -8.78
C ASP A 27 12.25 0.53 -9.28
N VAL A 28 11.01 0.03 -9.12
CA VAL A 28 9.79 0.60 -9.71
C VAL A 28 8.67 0.84 -8.69
N VAL A 29 8.97 0.67 -7.40
CA VAL A 29 8.08 1.03 -6.29
C VAL A 29 8.43 2.42 -5.76
N SER A 30 7.42 3.22 -5.46
CA SER A 30 7.54 4.54 -4.85
C SER A 30 6.57 4.68 -3.67
N PHE A 31 6.96 5.52 -2.71
CA PHE A 31 6.24 5.76 -1.46
C PHE A 31 6.10 7.27 -1.25
N GLU A 32 4.92 7.71 -0.88
CA GLU A 32 4.62 9.10 -0.57
C GLU A 32 3.79 9.19 0.71
N LEU A 33 4.25 10.00 1.66
CA LEU A 33 3.48 10.35 2.86
C LEU A 33 2.68 11.63 2.58
N GLN A 34 1.38 11.54 2.81
CA GLN A 34 0.41 12.63 2.60
C GLN A 34 -0.30 12.94 3.92
N ASP A 35 -1.08 14.03 3.92
CA ASP A 35 -1.93 14.45 5.04
C ASP A 35 -1.18 14.53 6.38
N ASP A 36 -0.08 15.29 6.43
CA ASP A 36 0.74 15.44 7.64
C ASP A 36 1.15 14.09 8.26
N PHE A 37 1.64 13.16 7.42
CA PHE A 37 2.08 11.81 7.80
C PHE A 37 0.93 10.90 8.25
N GLN A 38 -0.29 11.16 7.83
CA GLN A 38 -1.45 10.33 8.15
C GLN A 38 -1.80 9.34 7.04
N PHE A 39 -1.34 9.55 5.81
CA PHE A 39 -1.65 8.67 4.70
C PHE A 39 -0.39 8.20 3.97
N LEU A 40 -0.29 6.90 3.68
CA LEU A 40 0.78 6.34 2.87
C LEU A 40 0.25 5.92 1.50
N LEU A 41 0.73 6.58 0.45
CA LEU A 41 0.53 6.15 -0.92
C LEU A 41 1.72 5.30 -1.37
N VAL A 42 1.44 4.08 -1.83
CA VAL A 42 2.40 3.17 -2.44
C VAL A 42 2.04 3.02 -3.91
N SER A 43 2.97 3.27 -4.81
CA SER A 43 2.75 3.10 -6.26
C SER A 43 3.80 2.15 -6.83
N VAL A 44 3.35 1.11 -7.53
CA VAL A 44 4.18 0.10 -8.18
C VAL A 44 3.95 0.18 -9.69
N GLU A 45 4.97 0.57 -10.47
CA GLU A 45 4.89 0.54 -11.93
C GLU A 45 5.07 -0.91 -12.42
N CYS A 46 4.02 -1.44 -13.04
CA CYS A 46 3.97 -2.81 -13.53
C CYS A 46 4.54 -2.91 -14.94
N ASP A 47 5.37 -3.92 -15.16
CA ASP A 47 5.72 -4.39 -16.50
C ASP A 47 4.68 -5.45 -16.95
N PRO A 48 4.02 -5.30 -18.12
CA PRO A 48 3.10 -6.32 -18.65
C PRO A 48 3.75 -7.70 -18.88
N ALA A 49 5.09 -7.79 -18.97
CA ALA A 49 5.81 -9.05 -19.02
C ALA A 49 5.95 -9.75 -17.65
N LEU A 50 5.78 -9.01 -16.55
CA LEU A 50 5.86 -9.50 -15.17
C LEU A 50 4.46 -9.77 -14.64
N ALA A 51 3.87 -10.88 -15.07
CA ALA A 51 2.54 -11.29 -14.65
C ALA A 51 2.52 -11.69 -13.17
N HIS A 52 1.99 -10.81 -12.31
CA HIS A 52 1.56 -11.14 -10.96
C HIS A 52 0.06 -11.44 -10.97
N THR A 53 -0.34 -12.45 -10.20
CA THR A 53 -1.75 -12.85 -10.14
C THR A 53 -2.56 -11.85 -9.30
N LEU A 54 -3.86 -11.77 -9.56
CA LEU A 54 -4.79 -11.02 -8.72
C LEU A 54 -4.68 -11.45 -7.24
N GLU A 55 -4.43 -12.73 -7.00
CA GLU A 55 -4.26 -13.29 -5.65
C GLU A 55 -3.01 -12.73 -4.96
N GLN A 56 -1.88 -12.59 -5.66
CA GLN A 56 -0.67 -11.98 -5.10
C GLN A 56 -0.89 -10.52 -4.73
N ARG A 57 -1.59 -9.75 -5.59
CA ARG A 57 -1.89 -8.34 -5.31
C ARG A 57 -2.82 -8.18 -4.10
N ARG A 58 -3.88 -8.98 -4.03
CA ARG A 58 -4.79 -9.01 -2.87
C ARG A 58 -4.07 -9.43 -1.59
N HIS A 59 -3.23 -10.47 -1.66
CA HIS A 59 -2.46 -10.91 -0.51
C HIS A 59 -1.53 -9.80 0.01
N LEU A 60 -0.82 -9.11 -0.90
CA LEU A 60 0.03 -7.97 -0.52
C LEU A 60 -0.79 -6.89 0.17
N GLY A 61 -1.96 -6.56 -0.36
CA GLY A 61 -2.85 -5.57 0.26
C GLY A 61 -3.22 -5.94 1.70
N HIS A 62 -3.60 -7.20 1.97
CA HIS A 62 -3.90 -7.65 3.34
C HIS A 62 -2.69 -7.54 4.27
N VAL A 63 -1.50 -7.91 3.78
CA VAL A 63 -0.28 -7.80 4.59
C VAL A 63 0.03 -6.34 4.93
N ILE A 64 -0.15 -5.42 3.98
CA ILE A 64 0.02 -3.99 4.25
C ILE A 64 -1.00 -3.52 5.30
N ASP A 65 -2.27 -3.91 5.18
CA ASP A 65 -3.31 -3.50 6.12
C ASP A 65 -3.00 -3.91 7.56
N ASP A 66 -2.51 -5.14 7.77
CA ASP A 66 -2.10 -5.64 9.09
C ASP A 66 -0.94 -4.83 9.71
N MET A 67 -0.14 -4.15 8.88
CA MET A 67 0.98 -3.32 9.32
C MET A 67 0.56 -1.87 9.63
N MET A 68 -0.51 -1.39 8.99
CA MET A 68 -0.86 0.02 8.99
C MET A 68 -1.70 0.41 10.22
N PRO A 69 -1.53 1.63 10.75
CA PRO A 69 -2.42 2.14 11.78
C PRO A 69 -3.83 2.28 11.22
N THR A 70 -4.83 2.04 12.06
CA THR A 70 -6.23 2.29 11.73
C THR A 70 -6.75 3.58 12.35
N ARG A 71 -7.69 4.24 11.66
CA ARG A 71 -8.42 5.45 12.10
C ARG A 71 -9.91 5.33 11.79
N ASP A 72 -10.74 5.97 12.59
CA ASP A 72 -12.20 5.88 12.44
C ASP A 72 -12.67 6.78 11.29
N GLY A 73 -13.21 6.18 10.23
CA GLY A 73 -13.76 6.90 9.07
C GLY A 73 -12.73 7.43 8.08
N GLU A 74 -11.46 7.06 8.21
CA GLU A 74 -10.36 7.56 7.39
C GLU A 74 -9.47 6.43 6.89
N LEU A 75 -9.14 6.46 5.59
CA LEU A 75 -8.10 5.60 5.03
C LEU A 75 -6.74 6.05 5.53
N THR A 76 -5.84 5.09 5.75
CA THR A 76 -4.46 5.40 6.18
C THR A 76 -3.42 4.97 5.16
N TRP A 77 -3.82 4.20 4.14
CA TRP A 77 -2.94 3.78 3.08
C TRP A 77 -3.68 3.41 1.79
N MET A 78 -2.94 3.45 0.68
CA MET A 78 -3.37 2.93 -0.62
C MET A 78 -2.15 2.38 -1.38
N LEU A 79 -2.34 1.24 -2.03
CA LEU A 79 -1.42 0.62 -2.96
C LEU A 79 -2.02 0.66 -4.37
N ASN A 80 -1.33 1.35 -5.27
CA ASN A 80 -1.69 1.42 -6.68
C ASN A 80 -0.72 0.60 -7.53
N PHE A 81 -1.27 -0.22 -8.40
CA PHE A 81 -0.55 -0.86 -9.49
C PHE A 81 -0.75 -0.03 -10.75
N MET A 82 0.34 0.51 -11.27
CA MET A 82 0.35 1.47 -12.37
C MET A 82 0.82 0.79 -13.65
N MET A 83 0.31 1.19 -14.81
CA MET A 83 0.85 0.81 -16.10
C MET A 83 0.81 2.01 -17.04
N HIS A 84 1.98 2.46 -17.50
CA HIS A 84 2.12 3.65 -18.33
C HIS A 84 1.50 4.90 -17.70
N GLY A 85 1.59 5.03 -16.37
CA GLY A 85 1.02 6.15 -15.62
C GLY A 85 -0.48 6.08 -15.37
N GLU A 86 -1.17 5.00 -15.77
CA GLU A 86 -2.58 4.77 -15.45
C GLU A 86 -2.73 3.73 -14.33
N VAL A 87 -3.68 3.94 -13.42
CA VAL A 87 -4.01 2.98 -12.36
C VAL A 87 -4.73 1.77 -12.98
N MET A 88 -4.11 0.59 -12.85
CA MET A 88 -4.67 -0.68 -13.30
C MET A 88 -5.46 -1.40 -12.20
N ASP A 89 -4.97 -1.32 -10.97
CA ASP A 89 -5.56 -1.97 -9.80
C ASP A 89 -5.18 -1.18 -8.54
N SER A 90 -6.05 -1.20 -7.53
CA SER A 90 -5.85 -0.46 -6.29
C SER A 90 -6.35 -1.26 -5.08
N TYR A 91 -5.58 -1.20 -4.00
CA TYR A 91 -5.93 -1.73 -2.69
C TYR A 91 -5.75 -0.62 -1.68
N PHE A 92 -6.57 -0.58 -0.64
CA PHE A 92 -6.54 0.49 0.35
C PHE A 92 -7.19 0.01 1.63
N GLY A 93 -6.95 0.70 2.74
CA GLY A 93 -7.46 0.29 4.04
C GLY A 93 -7.11 1.26 5.15
N GLY A 94 -7.17 0.77 6.38
CA GLY A 94 -6.95 1.57 7.58
C GLY A 94 -8.19 2.24 8.18
N ASP A 95 -9.36 2.16 7.53
CA ASP A 95 -10.61 2.66 8.12
C ASP A 95 -11.17 1.64 9.13
N ALA A 96 -11.09 1.98 10.41
CA ALA A 96 -11.59 1.15 11.51
C ALA A 96 -13.12 0.95 11.48
N SER A 97 -13.86 1.84 10.84
CA SER A 97 -15.32 1.75 10.66
C SER A 97 -15.70 0.78 9.54
N MET A 98 -14.78 0.51 8.61
CA MET A 98 -14.97 -0.38 7.47
C MET A 98 -13.74 -1.29 7.25
N PRO A 99 -13.46 -2.23 8.17
CA PRO A 99 -12.23 -3.03 8.17
C PRO A 99 -12.07 -4.00 6.98
N GLU A 100 -13.14 -4.23 6.21
CA GLU A 100 -13.09 -5.07 4.99
C GLU A 100 -13.10 -4.23 3.70
N LEU A 101 -12.99 -2.91 3.80
CA LEU A 101 -13.00 -2.03 2.64
C LEU A 101 -11.67 -2.12 1.88
N GLY A 102 -11.73 -2.34 0.56
CA GLY A 102 -10.55 -2.26 -0.32
C GLY A 102 -9.89 -3.60 -0.75
N PHE A 103 -10.60 -4.73 -0.64
CA PHE A 103 -10.13 -6.09 -1.03
C PHE A 103 -11.11 -6.92 -1.87
#